data_AF-A0A3P7IX55-F1
#
_entry.id   AF-A0A3P7IX55-F1
#
_cell.length_a   1.000
_cell.length_b   1.000
_cell.length_c   1.000
_cell.angle_alpha   90.00
_cell.angle_beta   90.00
_cell.angle_gamma   90.00
#
_symmetry.space_group_name_H-M   'P 1'
#
loop_
_entity.id
_entity.type
_entity.pdbx_description
1 polymer ?
#
loop_
_entity_poly.entity_id
_entity_poly.type
_entity_poly.pdbx_seq_one_letter_code
_entity_poly.pdbx_strand_id
1 'polypeptide(L)'
;GDRFLFFRSNNQKTPLKITYSAFHGVGFLYAKRMLKEFGFPMAQFFSVKEQQDPNPDFPTVPFPNPEEGHKVLTLSFKTADANGSTFIIANDPDADRIQIAEKQKK
;
A
#
# COMPACT_ATOMS: atom_id res chain seq x y z
N GLY A 1 -10.29 -23.84 0.97
CA GLY A 1 -9.61 -22.53 1.05
C GLY A 1 -10.46 -21.40 0.48
N ASP A 2 -11.23 -21.66 -0.59
CA ASP A 2 -11.75 -20.57 -1.45
C ASP A 2 -13.12 -20.02 -1.09
N ARG A 3 -13.65 -20.32 0.11
CA ARG A 3 -15.03 -19.96 0.49
C ARG A 3 -15.31 -18.45 0.50
N PHE A 4 -14.27 -17.62 0.53
CA PHE A 4 -14.36 -16.16 0.58
C PHE A 4 -13.70 -15.46 -0.61
N LEU A 5 -13.24 -16.21 -1.62
CA LEU A 5 -12.48 -15.65 -2.73
C LEU A 5 -13.31 -15.59 -4.03
N PHE A 6 -14.22 -14.61 -4.07
CA PHE A 6 -15.21 -14.50 -5.14
C PHE A 6 -14.65 -13.99 -6.48
N PHE A 7 -13.57 -13.19 -6.46
CA PHE A 7 -13.11 -12.44 -7.63
C PHE A 7 -11.67 -12.73 -8.06
N ARG A 8 -11.12 -13.91 -7.75
CA ARG A 8 -9.71 -14.25 -8.07
C ARG A 8 -9.35 -14.02 -9.54
N SER A 9 -10.20 -14.47 -10.47
CA SER A 9 -9.95 -14.28 -11.92
C SER A 9 -9.90 -12.80 -12.31
N ASN A 10 -10.74 -11.96 -11.72
CA ASN A 10 -10.74 -10.52 -11.96
C ASN A 10 -9.47 -9.88 -11.37
N ASN A 11 -9.10 -10.26 -10.15
CA ASN A 11 -7.89 -9.77 -9.49
C ASN A 11 -6.64 -10.12 -10.31
N GLN A 12 -6.54 -11.33 -10.86
CA GLN A 12 -5.39 -11.76 -11.68
C GLN A 12 -5.24 -10.97 -12.98
N LYS A 13 -6.34 -10.50 -13.57
CA LYS A 13 -6.35 -9.76 -14.84
C LYS A 13 -6.35 -8.25 -14.65
N THR A 14 -6.37 -7.77 -13.41
CA THR A 14 -6.48 -6.34 -13.13
C THR A 14 -5.26 -5.60 -13.67
N PRO A 15 -5.41 -4.45 -14.35
CA PRO A 15 -4.29 -3.59 -14.70
C PRO A 15 -3.86 -2.69 -13.53
N LEU A 16 -4.54 -2.78 -12.38
CA LEU A 16 -4.31 -1.91 -11.23
C LEU A 16 -2.90 -2.08 -10.66
N LYS A 17 -2.18 -0.98 -10.61
CA LYS A 17 -0.89 -0.85 -9.94
C LYS A 17 -1.08 -0.14 -8.60
N ILE A 18 -0.61 -0.78 -7.54
CA ILE A 18 -0.84 -0.38 -6.16
C ILE A 18 0.50 -0.05 -5.53
N THR A 19 0.63 1.17 -5.03
CA THR A 19 1.70 1.55 -4.11
C THR A 19 1.23 1.37 -2.68
N TYR A 20 2.07 0.81 -1.82
CA TYR A 20 1.75 0.55 -0.44
C TYR A 20 2.79 1.10 0.53
N SER A 21 2.34 1.70 1.63
CA SER A 21 3.19 2.09 2.74
C SER A 21 2.66 1.55 4.08
N ALA A 22 3.57 1.02 4.89
CA ALA A 22 3.29 0.60 6.26
C ALA A 22 3.63 1.69 7.29
N PHE A 23 4.17 2.84 6.87
CA PHE A 23 4.67 3.88 7.77
C PHE A 23 5.56 3.36 8.92
N HIS A 24 6.50 2.47 8.58
CA HIS A 24 7.37 1.79 9.56
C HIS A 24 6.63 0.90 10.55
N GLY A 25 5.44 0.45 10.16
CA GLY A 25 4.58 -0.46 10.89
C GLY A 25 4.71 -1.91 10.48
N VAL A 26 3.83 -2.74 11.05
CA VAL A 26 3.81 -4.19 10.83
C VAL A 26 3.08 -4.63 9.56
N GLY A 27 2.34 -3.72 8.92
CA GLY A 27 1.36 -4.03 7.89
C GLY A 27 1.91 -4.66 6.59
N PHE A 28 3.16 -4.38 6.21
CA PHE A 28 3.70 -4.78 4.90
C PHE A 28 3.62 -6.28 4.62
N LEU A 29 4.05 -7.12 5.57
CA LEU A 29 4.04 -8.57 5.40
C LEU A 29 2.62 -9.10 5.22
N TYR A 30 1.66 -8.55 5.96
CA TYR A 30 0.24 -8.93 5.89
C TYR A 30 -0.40 -8.45 4.60
N ALA A 31 -0.18 -7.21 4.18
CA ALA A 31 -0.70 -6.65 2.93
C ALA A 31 -0.17 -7.43 1.71
N LYS A 32 1.14 -7.72 1.68
CA LYS A 32 1.78 -8.52 0.63
C LYS A 32 1.20 -9.93 0.55
N ARG A 33 1.01 -10.58 1.71
CA ARG A 33 0.40 -11.91 1.79
C ARG A 33 -1.04 -11.88 1.31
N MET A 34 -1.84 -10.93 1.80
CA MET A 34 -3.25 -10.76 1.42
C MET A 34 -3.38 -10.61 -0.11
N LEU A 35 -2.65 -9.69 -0.73
CA LEU A 35 -2.73 -9.49 -2.18
C LEU A 35 -2.34 -10.77 -2.96
N LYS A 36 -1.30 -11.47 -2.51
CA LYS A 36 -0.90 -12.75 -3.11
C LYS A 36 -1.99 -13.82 -2.99
N GLU A 37 -2.56 -14.01 -1.81
CA GLU A 37 -3.63 -15.00 -1.57
C GLU A 37 -4.91 -14.65 -2.35
N PHE A 38 -5.19 -13.36 -2.55
CA PHE A 38 -6.34 -12.90 -3.32
C PHE A 38 -6.11 -12.89 -4.84
N GLY A 39 -4.91 -13.27 -5.30
CA GLY A 39 -4.58 -13.46 -6.71
C GLY A 39 -4.20 -12.18 -7.45
N PHE A 40 -3.83 -11.10 -6.76
CA PHE A 40 -3.31 -9.91 -7.42
C PHE A 40 -1.91 -10.16 -8.01
N PRO A 41 -1.58 -9.57 -9.18
CA PRO A 41 -0.24 -9.67 -9.75
C PRO A 41 0.77 -8.97 -8.85
N MET A 42 1.68 -9.72 -8.24
CA MET A 42 2.70 -9.13 -7.37
C MET A 42 3.67 -8.18 -8.12
N ALA A 43 3.77 -8.31 -9.44
CA ALA A 43 4.51 -7.37 -10.29
C ALA A 43 3.86 -5.97 -10.36
N GLN A 44 2.62 -5.82 -9.89
CA GLN A 44 1.88 -4.56 -9.83
C GLN A 44 1.74 -4.00 -8.40
N PHE A 45 2.43 -4.61 -7.44
CA PHE A 45 2.45 -4.17 -6.04
C PHE A 45 3.82 -3.58 -5.68
N PHE A 46 3.85 -2.30 -5.35
CA PHE A 46 5.06 -1.54 -5.11
C PHE A 46 5.08 -1.03 -3.67
N SER A 47 6.04 -1.49 -2.88
CA SER A 47 6.23 -0.94 -1.54
C SER A 47 7.02 0.36 -1.59
N VAL A 48 6.63 1.33 -0.76
CA VAL A 48 7.52 2.42 -0.35
C VAL A 48 8.64 1.79 0.48
N LYS A 49 9.84 1.67 -0.07
CA LYS A 49 10.92 0.88 0.53
C LYS A 49 11.44 1.50 1.81
N GLU A 50 11.46 2.82 1.85
CA GLU A 50 11.89 3.64 2.98
C GLU A 50 10.94 3.53 4.18
N GLN A 51 9.73 2.98 4.01
CA GLN A 51 8.69 2.87 5.05
C GLN A 51 8.19 1.43 5.22
N GLN A 52 8.86 0.46 4.59
CA GLN A 52 8.41 -0.93 4.48
C GLN A 52 8.57 -1.71 5.78
N ASP A 53 9.74 -1.56 6.41
CA ASP A 53 10.15 -2.39 7.54
C ASP A 53 9.83 -1.68 8.86
N PRO A 54 9.46 -2.41 9.93
CA PRO A 54 9.14 -1.80 11.21
C PRO A 54 10.29 -0.97 11.79
N ASN A 55 10.01 0.27 12.21
CA ASN A 55 10.98 1.14 12.86
C ASN A 55 10.27 2.11 13.84
N PRO A 56 10.51 1.97 15.16
CA PRO A 56 9.84 2.78 16.18
C PRO A 56 10.26 4.25 16.20
N ASP A 57 11.35 4.62 15.52
CA ASP A 57 11.82 6.01 15.43
C ASP A 57 11.13 6.80 14.31
N PHE A 58 10.33 6.14 13.46
CA PHE A 58 9.59 6.73 12.34
C PHE A 58 10.38 7.75 11.51
N PRO A 59 11.58 7.39 10.99
CA PRO A 59 12.56 8.35 10.49
C PRO A 59 12.12 9.17 9.27
N THR A 60 11.03 8.79 8.61
CA THR A 60 10.51 9.47 7.43
C THR A 60 9.22 10.25 7.67
N VAL A 61 8.56 10.05 8.82
CA VAL A 61 7.24 10.64 9.11
C VAL A 61 7.18 11.04 10.58
N PRO A 62 7.09 12.34 10.92
CA PRO A 62 7.07 12.79 12.31
C PRO A 62 5.81 12.34 13.06
N PHE A 63 4.71 12.11 12.33
CA PHE A 63 3.46 11.56 12.85
C PHE A 63 3.00 10.47 11.89
N PRO A 64 3.20 9.18 12.20
CA PRO A 64 2.85 8.07 11.32
C PRO A 64 1.33 7.81 11.35
N ASN A 65 0.52 8.77 10.89
CA ASN A 65 -0.91 8.58 10.72
C ASN A 65 -1.31 8.98 9.29
N PRO A 66 -1.86 8.07 8.47
CA PRO A 66 -2.32 8.41 7.12
C PRO A 66 -3.33 9.56 7.06
N GLU A 67 -4.13 9.80 8.09
CA GLU A 67 -5.11 10.90 8.12
C GLU A 67 -4.47 12.30 8.01
N GLU A 68 -3.16 12.44 8.26
CA GLU A 68 -2.38 13.67 8.04
C GLU A 68 -2.28 14.07 6.55
N GLY A 69 -2.69 13.18 5.65
CA GLY A 69 -2.88 13.45 4.23
C GLY A 69 -1.55 13.68 3.48
N HIS A 70 -1.47 14.79 2.74
CA HIS A 70 -0.40 14.99 1.76
C HIS A 70 1.02 14.93 2.36
N LYS A 71 1.19 15.37 3.62
CA LYS A 71 2.50 15.44 4.30
C LYS A 71 3.12 14.06 4.50
N VAL A 72 2.32 13.08 4.88
CA VAL A 72 2.79 11.71 5.16
C VAL A 72 2.85 10.84 3.91
N LEU A 73 2.11 11.22 2.85
CA LEU A 73 2.04 10.49 1.59
C LEU A 73 3.10 10.89 0.56
N THR A 74 4.02 11.82 0.86
CA THR A 74 5.00 12.32 -0.13
C THR A 74 5.86 11.20 -0.74
N LEU A 75 6.36 10.27 0.08
CA LEU A 75 7.10 9.11 -0.41
C LEU A 75 6.20 8.16 -1.20
N SER A 76 4.96 7.95 -0.76
CA SER A 76 3.96 7.15 -1.47
C SER A 76 3.64 7.73 -2.86
N PHE A 77 3.49 9.05 -2.99
CA PHE A 77 3.29 9.71 -4.29
C PHE A 77 4.51 9.51 -5.19
N LYS A 78 5.72 9.72 -4.68
CA LYS A 78 6.95 9.50 -5.44
C LYS A 78 7.07 8.06 -5.94
N THR A 79 6.82 7.08 -5.07
CA THR A 79 6.83 5.66 -5.45
C THR A 79 5.72 5.34 -6.45
N ALA A 80 4.53 5.91 -6.29
CA ALA A 80 3.43 5.73 -7.24
C ALA A 80 3.75 6.30 -8.63
N ASP A 81 4.26 7.52 -8.70
CA ASP A 81 4.64 8.14 -9.97
C ASP A 81 5.76 7.38 -10.67
N ALA A 82 6.78 6.93 -9.94
CA ALA A 82 7.90 6.16 -10.50
C ALA A 82 7.47 4.80 -11.10
N ASN A 83 6.41 4.19 -10.58
CA ASN A 83 5.92 2.89 -11.04
C ASN A 83 4.65 2.97 -11.92
N GLY A 84 4.11 4.18 -12.09
CA GLY A 84 2.81 4.42 -12.73
C GLY A 84 1.63 3.82 -11.97
N SER A 85 1.72 3.74 -10.64
CA SER A 85 0.60 3.34 -9.77
C SER A 85 -0.47 4.44 -9.74
N THR A 86 -1.73 4.06 -9.87
CA THR A 86 -2.87 4.98 -9.73
C THR A 86 -3.49 4.91 -8.34
N PHE A 87 -3.20 3.86 -7.58
CA PHE A 87 -3.69 3.68 -6.22
C PHE A 87 -2.53 3.66 -5.23
N ILE A 88 -2.73 4.37 -4.12
CA ILE A 88 -1.89 4.29 -2.92
C ILE A 88 -2.75 3.73 -1.80
N ILE A 89 -2.20 2.78 -1.07
CA ILE A 89 -2.75 2.25 0.18
C ILE A 89 -1.73 2.51 1.28
N ALA A 90 -2.17 3.11 2.38
CA ALA A 90 -1.32 3.32 3.55
C ALA A 90 -2.02 2.79 4.80
N ASN A 91 -1.25 2.13 5.65
CA ASN A 91 -1.67 1.78 7.01
C ASN A 91 -0.94 2.68 8.02
N ASP A 92 -1.56 2.88 9.18
CA ASP A 92 -0.85 3.29 10.38
C ASP A 92 -0.01 2.11 10.96
N PRO A 93 0.88 2.37 11.94
CA PRO A 93 1.91 1.41 12.31
C PRO A 93 1.42 0.03 12.82
N ASP A 94 0.28 -0.03 13.49
CA ASP A 94 -0.37 -1.27 13.96
C ASP A 94 -1.32 -1.88 12.93
N ALA A 95 -1.53 -1.20 11.80
CA ALA A 95 -2.27 -1.64 10.63
C ALA A 95 -3.76 -1.92 10.85
N ASP A 96 -4.38 -1.24 11.80
CA ASP A 96 -5.82 -1.30 12.04
C ASP A 96 -6.61 -0.23 11.27
N ARG A 97 -5.94 0.85 10.81
CA ARG A 97 -6.51 1.88 9.94
C ARG A 97 -5.90 1.83 8.55
N ILE A 98 -6.72 2.22 7.57
CA ILE A 98 -6.34 2.28 6.16
C ILE A 98 -6.74 3.62 5.56
N GLN A 99 -5.84 4.19 4.77
CA GLN A 99 -6.14 5.27 3.85
C GLN A 99 -5.84 4.84 2.43
N ILE A 100 -6.69 5.30 1.53
CA ILE A 100 -6.59 5.04 0.10
C ILE A 100 -6.58 6.37 -0.62
N ALA A 101 -5.66 6.52 -1.57
CA ALA A 101 -5.63 7.66 -2.49
C ALA A 101 -5.63 7.15 -3.94
N GLU A 102 -6.42 7.80 -4.78
CA GLU A 102 -6.48 7.54 -6.22
C GLU A 102 -6.02 8.76 -7.01
N LYS A 103 -5.13 8.54 -7.98
CA LYS A 103 -4.67 9.56 -8.91
C LYS A 103 -5.80 9.96 -9.86
N GLN A 104 -6.27 11.20 -9.72
CA GLN A 104 -7.28 11.77 -10.61
C GLN A 104 -6.66 12.16 -11.96
N LYS A 105 -7.40 11.91 -13.05
CA LYS A 105 -7.05 12.48 -14.35
C LYS A 105 -7.36 13.98 -14.32
N LYS A 106 -6.44 14.78 -14.85
CA LYS A 106 -6.74 16.19 -15.16
C LYS A 106 -7.71 16.28 -16.33
#